data_AF-A0A8J6GVF2-F1
#
_entry.id   AF-A0A8J6GVF2-F1
#
_cell.length_a   1.000
_cell.length_b   1.000
_cell.length_c   1.000
_cell.angle_alpha   90.00
_cell.angle_beta   90.00
_cell.angle_gamma   90.00
#
_symmetry.space_group_name_H-M   'P 1'
#
loop_
_entity.id
_entity.type
_entity.pdbx_description
1 polymer ?
#
loop_
_entity_poly.entity_id
_entity_poly.type
_entity_poly.pdbx_seq_one_letter_code
_entity_poly.pdbx_strand_id
1 'polypeptide(L)' 'MLMSKKNRIAIYELLFKEGVMVVHMPKHPELADENVPNLHVMKAMQSLKSRGYVKEQFAWRHFHGRACHPAP' A
#
# COMPACT_ATOMS: atom_id res chain seq x y z
N MET A 1 -0.98 2.87 -14.13
CA MET A 1 -0.07 1.71 -13.96
C MET A 1 -0.79 0.44 -14.38
N LEU A 2 -0.13 -0.40 -15.17
CA LEU A 2 -0.63 -1.73 -15.50
C LEU A 2 -0.41 -2.64 -14.28
N MET A 3 -1.48 -3.01 -13.58
CA MET A 3 -1.47 -3.95 -12.46
C MET A 3 -2.58 -4.98 -12.70
N SER A 4 -2.30 -6.25 -12.42
CA SER A 4 -3.31 -7.30 -12.49
C SER A 4 -4.49 -7.00 -11.54
N LYS A 5 -5.71 -7.36 -11.94
CA LYS A 5 -6.92 -7.11 -11.13
C LYS A 5 -6.83 -7.83 -9.78
N LYS A 6 -6.28 -9.05 -9.75
CA LYS A 6 -6.08 -9.85 -8.54
C LYS A 6 -5.23 -9.12 -7.50
N ASN A 7 -4.07 -8.60 -7.90
CA ASN A 7 -3.16 -7.91 -6.97
C ASN A 7 -3.77 -6.62 -6.44
N ARG A 8 -4.55 -5.91 -7.27
CA ARG A 8 -5.25 -4.69 -6.83
C ARG A 8 -6.31 -4.98 -5.77
N ILE A 9 -7.10 -6.04 -5.97
CA ILE A 9 -8.12 -6.47 -5.02
C ILE A 9 -7.46 -6.86 -3.70
N ALA A 10 -6.42 -7.70 -3.74
CA ALA A 10 -5.70 -8.12 -2.54
C ALA A 10 -5.14 -6.94 -1.72
N ILE A 11 -4.56 -5.93 -2.38
CA ILE A 11 -4.06 -4.71 -1.72
C ILE A 11 -5.19 -3.96 -1.01
N TYR A 12 -6.35 -3.81 -1.66
CA TYR A 12 -7.48 -3.11 -1.06
C TYR A 12 -8.11 -3.92 0.07
N GLU A 13 -8.27 -5.22 -0.08
CA GLU A 13 -8.78 -6.10 0.99
C GLU A 13 -7.91 -6.03 2.24
N LEU A 14 -6.58 -6.10 2.08
CA LEU A 14 -5.66 -5.98 3.21
C LEU A 14 -5.74 -4.58 3.85
N LEU A 15 -5.77 -3.52 3.04
CA LEU A 15 -5.88 -2.15 3.54
C LEU A 15 -7.18 -1.91 4.31
N PHE A 16 -8.32 -2.45 3.83
CA PHE A 16 -9.60 -2.31 4.51
C PHE A 16 -9.70 -3.18 5.77
N LYS A 17 -9.04 -4.34 5.79
CA LYS A 17 -9.02 -5.23 6.95
C LYS A 17 -8.17 -4.69 8.09
N GLU A 18 -6.95 -4.23 7.79
CA GLU A 18 -5.97 -3.79 8.79
C GLU A 18 -6.07 -2.28 9.08
N GLY A 19 -6.60 -1.48 8.15
CA GLY A 19 -6.68 -0.02 8.24
C GLY A 19 -5.33 0.71 8.08
N VAL A 20 -4.22 -0.04 8.12
CA VAL A 20 -2.86 0.44 7.95
C VAL A 20 -2.11 -0.53 7.04
N MET A 21 -1.32 0.00 6.10
CA MET A 21 -0.41 -0.81 5.29
C MET A 21 0.98 -0.23 5.37
N VAL A 22 1.96 -1.08 5.66
CA VAL A 22 3.38 -0.71 5.73
C VAL A 22 4.10 -1.35 4.56
N VAL A 23 4.75 -0.51 3.75
CA VAL A 23 5.58 -1.00 2.64
C VAL A 23 7.03 -0.71 2.97
N HIS A 24 7.82 -1.78 3.04
CA HIS A 24 9.25 -1.70 3.14
C HIS A 24 9.85 -1.55 1.75
N MET A 25 10.71 -0.56 1.56
CA MET A 25 11.55 -0.48 0.37
C MET A 25 12.65 -1.54 0.52
N PRO A 26 12.69 -2.63 -0.28
CA PRO A 26 13.71 -3.64 -0.06
C PRO A 26 15.06 -3.11 -0.57
N LYS A 27 16.08 -3.19 0.29
CA LYS A 27 17.38 -3.64 -0.19
C LYS A 27 17.28 -5.17 -0.31
N HIS A 28 17.33 -5.66 -1.56
CA HIS A 28 17.64 -7.03 -1.99
C HIS A 28 16.63 -8.20 -1.80
N PRO A 29 16.73 -9.26 -2.64
CA PRO A 29 15.65 -10.13 -3.12
C PRO A 29 15.61 -11.51 -2.44
N GLU A 30 15.41 -11.58 -1.13
CA GLU A 30 15.31 -12.88 -0.44
C GLU A 30 13.95 -13.11 0.24
N LEU A 31 13.12 -12.07 0.34
CA LEU A 31 11.76 -12.15 0.88
C LEU A 31 10.76 -11.88 -0.25
N ALA A 32 10.65 -12.87 -1.13
CA ALA A 32 9.68 -12.94 -2.23
C ALA A 32 8.39 -13.67 -1.79
N ASP A 33 8.07 -13.65 -0.50
CA ASP A 33 6.86 -14.28 -0.01
C ASP A 33 5.67 -13.32 -0.18
N GLU A 34 4.72 -13.81 -0.99
CA GLU A 34 3.43 -13.24 -1.39
C GLU A 34 3.40 -12.21 -2.53
N ASN A 35 3.66 -12.69 -3.76
CA ASN A 35 2.97 -12.43 -5.06
C ASN A 35 2.63 -10.99 -5.53
N VAL A 36 2.84 -9.96 -4.72
CA VAL A 36 2.54 -8.56 -5.02
C VAL A 36 3.81 -7.74 -4.89
N PRO A 37 4.42 -7.31 -6.00
CA PRO A 37 5.61 -6.48 -5.96
C PRO A 37 5.36 -5.20 -5.14
N ASN A 38 6.33 -4.79 -4.30
CA ASN A 38 6.21 -3.56 -3.50
C ASN A 38 5.92 -2.32 -4.35
N LEU A 39 6.38 -2.31 -5.61
CA LEU A 39 6.05 -1.27 -6.59
C LEU A 39 4.53 -1.14 -6.82
N HIS A 40 3.80 -2.25 -6.88
CA HIS A 40 2.35 -2.25 -7.07
C HIS A 40 1.64 -1.62 -5.87
N VAL A 41 2.09 -1.98 -4.66
CA VAL A 41 1.55 -1.42 -3.42
C VAL A 41 1.83 0.08 -3.32
N MET A 42 3.08 0.51 -3.56
CA MET A 42 3.45 1.93 -3.53
C MET A 42 2.65 2.76 -4.53
N LYS A 43 2.48 2.27 -5.76
CA LYS A 43 1.74 2.99 -6.80
C LYS A 43 0.24 2.98 -6.55
N ALA A 44 -0.32 1.91 -5.97
CA ALA A 44 -1.70 1.88 -5.52
C ALA A 44 -1.95 2.92 -4.41
N MET A 45 -1.07 2.97 -3.40
CA MET A 45 -1.14 3.96 -2.32
C MET A 45 -0.95 5.39 -2.81
N GLN A 46 -0.04 5.62 -3.76
CA GLN A 46 0.16 6.93 -4.40
C GLN A 46 -1.13 7.41 -5.09
N SER A 47 -1.85 6.51 -5.77
CA SER A 47 -3.13 6.83 -6.41
C SER A 47 -4.27 7.08 -5.41
N LEU A 48 -4.26 6.42 -4.25
CA LEU A 48 -5.27 6.65 -3.21
C LEU A 48 -5.01 7.97 -2.48
N LYS A 49 -3.73 8.29 -2.23
CA LYS A 49 -3.28 9.55 -1.67
C LYS A 49 -3.68 10.74 -2.54
N SER A 50 -3.46 10.66 -3.86
CA SER A 50 -3.81 11.76 -4.77
C SER A 50 -5.31 12.07 -4.79
N ARG A 51 -6.15 11.10 -4.38
CA ARG A 51 -7.60 11.24 -4.24
C ARG A 51 -8.05 11.60 -2.81
N GLY A 52 -7.12 11.70 -1.86
CA GLY A 52 -7.40 12.06 -0.48
C GLY A 52 -7.92 10.92 0.42
N TYR A 53 -7.89 9.66 -0.03
CA TYR A 53 -8.46 8.53 0.73
C TYR A 53 -7.54 7.97 1.81
N VAL A 54 -6.23 8.15 1.66
CA VAL A 54 -5.22 7.60 2.58
C VAL A 54 -4.20 8.69 2.92
N LYS A 55 -3.80 8.77 4.18
CA LYS A 55 -2.73 9.66 4.64
C LYS A 55 -1.42 8.87 4.68
N GLU A 56 -0.44 9.34 3.90
CA GLU A 56 0.91 8.79 3.90
C GLU A 56 1.75 9.47 4.99
N GLN A 57 2.48 8.68 5.76
CA GLN A 57 3.53 9.10 6.67
C GLN A 57 4.82 8.39 6.25
N PHE A 58 5.86 9.15 5.95
CA PHE A 58 7.17 8.61 5.61
C PHE A 58 8.10 8.79 6.80
N ALA A 59 8.67 7.70 7.30
CA ALA A 59 9.59 7.71 8.42
C ALA A 59 10.74 6.74 8.12
N TRP A 60 12.00 7.21 8.13
CA TRP A 60 13.18 6.33 8.08
C TRP A 60 13.22 5.35 6.89
N ARG A 61 12.79 5.76 5.68
CA ARG A 61 12.64 4.88 4.50
C ARG A 61 11.49 3.88 4.57
N HIS A 62 10.60 4.02 5.54
CA HIS A 62 9.32 3.32 5.63
C HIS A 62 8.19 4.23 5.15
N PHE A 63 7.30 3.67 4.33
CA PHE A 63 6.03 4.29 3.98
C PHE A 63 4.95 3.70 4.88
N HIS A 64 4.26 4.56 5.64
CA HIS A 64 3.12 4.24 6.48
C HIS A 64 1.87 4.87 5.86
N GLY A 65 0.94 4.06 5.35
CA GLY A 65 -0.37 4.55 4.92
C GLY A 65 -1.40 4.32 6.02
N ARG A 66 -2.05 5.38 6.51
CA ARG A 66 -3.18 5.31 7.45
C ARG A 66 -4.47 5.61 6.70
N ALA A 67 -5.42 4.68 6.68
CA ALA A 67 -6.74 4.92 6.12
C ALA A 67 -7.50 5.92 7.03
N CYS A 68 -8.04 6.99 6.44
CA CYS A 68 -8.88 7.92 7.16
C CYS A 68 -10.30 7.35 7.19
N HIS A 69 -10.79 6.98 8.38
CA HIS A 69 -12.20 6.71 8.58
C HIS A 69 -12.97 8.04 8.46
N PRO A 70 -14.03 8.14 7.63
CA PRO A 70 -14.88 9.31 7.67
C PRO A 70 -15.60 9.30 9.03
N ALA A 71 -15.35 10.32 9.85
CA ALA A 71 -16.15 10.56 11.05
C ALA A 71 -17.59 10.93 10.64
N PRO A 72 -18.60 10.59 11.45
CA PRO A 72 -20.01 10.86 11.19
C PRO A 72 -20.34 12.36 11.09
#